data_AF-A0A0C5EGB9-F1
#
_entry.id   AF-A0A0C5EGB9-F1
#
_cell.length_a   1.000
_cell.length_b   1.000
_cell.length_c   1.000
_cell.angle_alpha   90.00
_cell.angle_beta   90.00
_cell.angle_gamma   90.00
#
_symmetry.space_group_name_H-M   'P 1'
#
loop_
_entity.id
_entity.type
_entity.pdbx_description
1 polymer ?
#
loop_
_entity_poly.entity_id
_entity_poly.type
_entity_poly.pdbx_seq_one_letter_code
_entity_poly.pdbx_strand_id
1 'polypeptide(L)'
;MTTRLQKTKMEIRMALLEQRLDDLVSHHESVPGRVTRLESEFKQFTAELAALNEGQRVLTATVADIGTKVTRVLAIISVLAVVAQMVVPVLLRMVFP
;
A
#
# COMPACT_ATOMS: atom_id res chain seq x y z
N MET A 1 -44.79 -54.96 12.82
CA MET A 1 -43.51 -54.49 13.41
C MET A 1 -42.75 -53.47 12.53
N THR A 2 -43.11 -53.31 11.25
CA THR A 2 -42.45 -52.44 10.26
C THR A 2 -42.79 -50.95 10.38
N THR A 3 -43.99 -50.60 10.84
CA THR A 3 -44.46 -49.21 10.98
C THR A 3 -43.75 -48.42 12.08
N ARG A 4 -43.34 -49.05 13.19
CA ARG A 4 -42.55 -48.38 14.24
C ARG A 4 -41.15 -48.01 13.76
N LEU A 5 -40.50 -48.89 13.01
CA LEU A 5 -39.17 -48.66 12.44
C LEU A 5 -39.16 -47.50 11.43
N GLN A 6 -40.23 -47.37 10.62
CA GLN A 6 -40.39 -46.23 9.72
C GLN A 6 -40.58 -44.90 10.50
N LYS A 7 -41.35 -44.92 11.59
CA LYS A 7 -41.57 -43.74 12.43
C LYS A 7 -40.27 -43.25 13.07
N THR A 8 -39.49 -44.14 13.67
CA THR A 8 -38.19 -43.80 14.27
C THR A 8 -37.20 -43.28 13.23
N LYS A 9 -37.21 -43.84 12.02
CA LYS A 9 -36.37 -43.34 10.91
C LYS A 9 -36.78 -41.95 10.43
N MET A 10 -38.08 -41.61 10.47
CA MET A 10 -38.55 -40.26 10.17
C MET A 10 -38.16 -39.27 11.27
N GLU A 11 -38.31 -39.64 12.53
CA GLU A 11 -37.93 -38.79 13.68
C GLU A 11 -36.43 -38.45 13.65
N ILE A 12 -35.56 -39.42 13.36
CA ILE A 12 -34.11 -39.20 13.21
C ILE A 12 -33.79 -38.27 12.02
N ARG A 13 -34.50 -38.42 10.91
CA ARG A 13 -34.31 -37.54 9.74
C ARG A 13 -34.79 -36.11 10.01
N MET A 14 -35.86 -35.96 10.78
CA MET A 14 -36.37 -34.64 11.19
C MET A 14 -35.37 -33.92 12.10
N ALA A 15 -34.85 -34.62 13.11
CA ALA A 15 -33.82 -34.06 14.01
C ALA A 15 -32.53 -33.67 13.27
N LEU A 16 -32.11 -34.48 12.28
CA LEU A 16 -30.95 -34.15 11.46
C LEU A 16 -31.19 -32.94 10.55
N LEU A 17 -32.43 -32.77 10.07
CA LEU A 17 -32.82 -31.61 9.28
C LEU A 17 -32.86 -30.34 10.14
N GLU A 18 -33.42 -30.41 11.34
CA GLU A 18 -33.42 -29.30 12.31
C GLU A 18 -32.00 -28.87 12.65
N GLN A 19 -31.11 -29.82 12.98
CA GLN A 19 -29.71 -29.53 13.27
C GLN A 19 -29.00 -28.85 12.10
N ARG A 20 -29.23 -29.33 10.86
CA ARG A 20 -28.65 -28.71 9.66
C ARG A 20 -29.22 -27.33 9.38
N LEU A 21 -30.47 -27.09 9.74
CA LEU A 21 -31.11 -25.79 9.58
C LEU A 21 -30.57 -24.79 10.59
N ASP A 22 -30.38 -25.19 11.85
CA ASP A 22 -29.73 -24.38 12.88
C ASP A 22 -28.28 -24.06 12.54
N ASP A 23 -27.51 -25.05 12.06
CA ASP A 23 -26.14 -24.83 11.58
C ASP A 23 -26.10 -23.85 10.39
N LEU A 24 -27.06 -23.95 9.47
CA LEU A 24 -27.17 -23.07 8.32
C LEU A 24 -27.57 -21.65 8.74
N VAL A 25 -28.53 -21.50 9.66
CA VAL A 25 -28.95 -20.21 10.22
C VAL A 25 -27.78 -19.53 10.93
N SER A 26 -27.04 -20.27 11.77
CA SER A 26 -25.85 -19.79 12.46
C SER A 26 -24.74 -19.37 11.49
N HIS A 27 -24.50 -20.16 10.44
CA HIS A 27 -23.57 -19.77 9.37
C HIS A 27 -24.06 -18.51 8.63
N HIS A 28 -25.36 -18.42 8.34
CA HIS A 28 -25.95 -17.31 7.62
C HIS A 28 -25.98 -16.01 8.43
N GLU A 29 -25.97 -16.09 9.76
CA GLU A 29 -25.84 -14.95 10.66
C GLU A 29 -24.37 -14.44 10.72
N SER A 30 -23.40 -15.35 10.58
CA SER A 30 -21.98 -15.01 10.58
C SER A 30 -21.47 -14.39 9.27
N VAL A 31 -22.13 -14.67 8.15
CA VAL A 31 -21.72 -14.21 6.80
C VAL A 31 -21.86 -12.68 6.64
N PRO A 32 -22.97 -12.02 7.01
CA PRO A 32 -23.11 -10.58 6.98
C PRO A 32 -22.01 -9.87 7.78
N GLY A 33 -21.71 -10.33 9.00
CA GLY A 33 -20.66 -9.74 9.83
C GLY A 33 -19.26 -9.85 9.22
N ARG A 34 -18.96 -10.95 8.51
CA ARG A 34 -17.70 -11.12 7.78
C ARG A 34 -17.62 -10.21 6.55
N VAL A 35 -18.72 -10.02 5.83
CA VAL A 35 -18.78 -9.10 4.67
C VAL A 35 -18.61 -7.65 5.12
N THR A 36 -19.28 -7.22 6.19
CA THR A 36 -19.13 -5.85 6.73
C THR A 36 -17.70 -5.59 7.19
N ARG A 37 -17.03 -6.59 7.76
CA ARG A 37 -15.62 -6.49 8.15
C ARG A 37 -14.69 -6.40 6.94
N LEU A 38 -14.93 -7.21 5.90
CA LEU A 38 -14.18 -7.13 4.64
C LEU A 38 -14.36 -5.77 3.96
N GLU A 39 -15.58 -5.22 3.92
CA GLU A 39 -15.84 -3.88 3.37
C GLU A 39 -15.12 -2.79 4.17
N SER A 40 -15.05 -2.92 5.49
CA SER A 40 -14.29 -2.03 6.35
C SER A 40 -12.79 -2.09 6.07
N GLU A 41 -12.24 -3.31 5.95
CA GLU A 41 -10.83 -3.53 5.60
C GLU A 41 -10.51 -3.00 4.19
N PHE A 42 -11.40 -3.22 3.20
CA PHE A 42 -11.26 -2.67 1.85
C PHE A 42 -11.29 -1.13 1.81
N LYS A 43 -12.17 -0.49 2.60
CA LYS A 43 -12.17 0.98 2.74
C LYS A 43 -10.87 1.49 3.33
N GLN A 44 -10.34 0.79 4.32
CA GLN A 44 -9.08 1.15 4.96
C GLN A 44 -7.90 1.02 3.99
N PHE A 45 -7.81 -0.08 3.24
CA PHE A 45 -6.81 -0.24 2.18
C PHE A 45 -6.92 0.80 1.07
N THR A 46 -8.15 1.18 0.69
CA THR A 46 -8.35 2.23 -0.33
C THR A 46 -7.85 3.58 0.16
N ALA A 47 -8.07 3.91 1.44
CA ALA A 47 -7.55 5.13 2.06
C ALA A 47 -6.01 5.11 2.18
N GLU A 48 -5.43 3.96 2.54
CA GLU A 48 -3.98 3.78 2.60
C GLU A 48 -3.32 3.89 1.22
N LEU A 49 -3.93 3.32 0.17
CA LEU A 49 -3.46 3.47 -1.21
C LEU A 49 -3.52 4.93 -1.69
N ALA A 50 -4.56 5.68 -1.31
CA ALA A 50 -4.67 7.10 -1.62
C ALA A 50 -3.57 7.92 -0.91
N ALA A 51 -3.31 7.65 0.37
CA ALA A 51 -2.24 8.28 1.13
C ALA A 51 -0.85 7.92 0.59
N LEU A 52 -0.65 6.66 0.18
CA LEU A 52 0.59 6.20 -0.44
C LEU A 52 0.85 6.88 -1.78
N ASN A 53 -0.18 7.03 -2.62
CA ASN A 53 -0.08 7.73 -3.89
C ASN A 53 0.30 9.21 -3.70
N GLU A 54 -0.29 9.87 -2.70
CA GLU A 54 0.07 11.26 -2.37
C GLU A 54 1.52 11.34 -1.85
N GLY A 55 1.93 10.41 -1.00
CA GLY A 55 3.32 10.30 -0.53
C GLY A 55 4.32 10.12 -1.68
N GLN A 56 3.99 9.28 -2.67
CA GLN A 56 4.81 9.10 -3.87
C GLN A 56 4.89 10.39 -4.70
N ARG A 57 3.78 11.10 -4.88
CA ARG A 57 3.75 12.38 -5.61
C ARG A 57 4.63 13.43 -4.93
N VAL A 58 4.56 13.55 -3.61
CA VAL A 58 5.41 14.46 -2.82
C VAL A 58 6.88 14.09 -2.94
N LEU A 59 7.19 12.79 -2.86
CA LEU A 59 8.57 12.29 -3.01
C LEU A 59 9.12 12.61 -4.41
N THR A 60 8.35 12.36 -5.47
CA THR A 60 8.76 12.70 -6.84
C THR A 60 9.00 14.19 -7.02
N ALA A 61 8.13 15.04 -6.48
CA ALA A 61 8.32 16.49 -6.52
C ALA A 61 9.60 16.93 -5.78
N THR A 62 9.83 16.34 -4.60
CA THR A 62 11.04 16.61 -3.80
C THR A 62 12.31 16.17 -4.52
N VAL A 63 12.31 14.99 -5.14
CA VAL A 63 13.44 14.48 -5.92
C VAL A 63 13.71 15.39 -7.14
N ALA A 64 12.68 15.88 -7.82
CA ALA A 64 12.83 16.81 -8.94
C ALA A 64 13.42 18.17 -8.51
N ASP A 65 12.97 18.71 -7.38
CA ASP A 65 13.52 19.96 -6.82
C ASP A 65 14.99 19.79 -6.41
N ILE A 66 15.32 18.68 -5.73
CA ILE A 66 16.71 18.33 -5.38
C ILE A 66 17.56 18.21 -6.64
N GLY A 67 17.09 17.50 -7.67
CA GLY A 67 17.79 17.35 -8.94
C GLY A 67 18.11 18.71 -9.56
N THR A 68 17.13 19.62 -9.59
CA THR A 68 17.30 20.98 -10.10
C THR A 68 18.36 21.77 -9.31
N LYS A 69 18.32 21.69 -7.97
CA LYS A 69 19.32 22.34 -7.11
C LYS A 69 20.71 21.78 -7.34
N VAL A 70 20.86 20.45 -7.43
CA VAL A 70 22.13 19.79 -7.70
C VAL A 70 22.69 20.22 -9.05
N THR A 71 21.87 20.21 -10.12
CA THR A 71 22.29 20.69 -11.44
C THR A 71 22.76 22.14 -11.40
N ARG A 72 22.05 23.01 -10.67
CA ARG A 72 22.43 24.42 -10.54
C ARG A 72 23.76 24.59 -9.80
N VAL A 73 23.97 23.87 -8.70
CA VAL A 73 25.23 23.90 -7.95
C VAL A 73 26.38 23.38 -8.82
N LEU A 74 26.16 22.29 -9.55
CA LEU A 74 27.16 21.73 -10.46
C LEU A 74 27.55 22.75 -11.53
N ALA A 75 26.58 23.43 -12.13
CA ALA A 75 26.83 24.48 -13.12
C ALA A 75 27.67 25.63 -12.54
N ILE A 76 27.37 26.08 -11.31
CA ILE A 76 28.16 27.12 -10.62
C ILE A 76 29.60 26.64 -10.42
N ILE A 77 29.78 25.42 -9.91
CA ILE A 77 31.12 24.84 -9.69
C ILE A 77 31.88 24.74 -11.01
N SER A 78 31.23 24.31 -12.10
CA SER A 78 31.85 24.23 -13.42
C SER A 78 32.34 25.60 -13.90
N VAL A 79 31.54 26.66 -13.73
CA VAL A 79 31.94 28.02 -14.09
C VAL A 79 33.13 28.48 -13.23
N LEU A 80 33.08 28.26 -11.92
CA LEU A 80 34.17 28.61 -11.01
C LEU A 80 35.46 27.87 -11.36
N ALA A 81 35.37 26.59 -11.74
CA ALA A 81 36.52 25.81 -12.18
C ALA A 81 37.18 26.40 -13.43
N VAL A 82 36.39 26.81 -14.43
CA VAL A 82 36.90 27.46 -15.65
C VAL A 82 37.58 28.80 -15.30
N VAL A 83 36.96 29.61 -14.44
CA VAL A 83 37.57 30.88 -14.01
C VAL A 83 38.88 30.64 -13.27
N ALA A 84 38.91 29.67 -12.35
CA ALA A 84 40.13 29.31 -11.63
C ALA A 84 41.23 28.85 -12.59
N GLN A 85 40.91 28.04 -13.61
CA GLN A 85 41.87 27.61 -14.63
C GLN A 85 42.48 28.78 -15.42
N MET A 86 41.74 29.86 -15.64
CA MET A 86 42.27 31.06 -16.31
C MET A 86 43.11 31.93 -15.39
N VAL A 87 42.71 32.07 -14.12
CA VAL A 87 43.34 33.02 -13.17
C VAL A 87 44.59 32.42 -12.51
N VAL A 88 44.58 31.13 -12.18
CA VAL A 88 45.68 30.44 -11.49
C VAL A 88 47.04 30.58 -12.22
N PRO A 89 47.15 30.37 -13.55
CA PRO A 89 48.43 30.49 -14.25
C PRO A 89 48.98 31.92 -14.24
N VAL A 90 48.10 32.93 -14.34
CA VAL A 90 48.47 34.34 -14.31
C VAL A 90 49.01 34.73 -12.93
N LEU A 91 48.33 34.29 -11.87
CA LEU A 91 48.77 34.53 -10.50
C LEU A 91 50.08 33.80 -10.19
N LEU A 92 50.22 32.53 -10.62
CA LEU A 92 51.45 31.77 -10.43
C LEU A 92 52.65 32.46 -11.11
N ARG A 93 52.47 32.98 -12.33
CA ARG A 93 53.53 33.70 -13.06
C ARG A 93 53.91 35.04 -12.42
N MET A 94 52.99 35.65 -11.67
CA MET A 94 53.25 36.89 -10.94
C MET A 94 54.05 36.63 -9.64
N VAL A 95 53.79 35.51 -8.97
CA VAL A 95 54.45 35.13 -7.71
C VAL A 95 55.77 34.38 -7.95
N PHE A 96 55.86 33.61 -9.05
CA PHE A 96 57.03 32.84 -9.46
C PHE A 96 57.39 33.21 -10.92
N PRO A 97 58.16 34.29 -11.14
CA PRO A 97 58.57 34.72 -12.48
C PRO A 97 59.58 33.77 -13.14
#